data_AF-A0A0A7FTL4-F1
#
_entry.id   AF-A0A0A7FTL4-F1
#
_cell.length_a   1.000
_cell.length_b   1.000
_cell.length_c   1.000
_cell.angle_alpha   90.00
_cell.angle_beta   90.00
_cell.angle_gamma   90.00
#
_symmetry.space_group_name_H-M   'P 1'
#
loop_
_entity.id
_entity.type
_entity.pdbx_description
1 polymer ?
#
loop_
_entity_poly.entity_id
_entity_poly.type
_entity_poly.pdbx_seq_one_letter_code
_entity_poly.pdbx_strand_id
1 'polypeptide(L)'
;MDNKLLTVRDLAERWQKTELTIRRYVADGILTPCKGVPGTMFAPSYIAKLEGVELERVSPLEKRRLETERDMYKKKYEDMKAIITNVLIEVSKVIKIPKENELDNINVWR
;
A
#
# COMPACT_ATOMS: atom_id res chain seq x y z
N MET A 1 3.84 -14.54 6.22
CA MET A 1 4.57 -14.80 4.96
C MET A 1 6.03 -15.01 5.33
N ASP A 2 6.58 -16.18 5.02
CA ASP A 2 7.95 -16.52 5.40
C ASP A 2 8.95 -15.73 4.54
N ASN A 3 9.52 -14.67 5.11
CA ASN A 3 10.56 -13.83 4.50
C ASN A 3 11.94 -14.53 4.51
N LYS A 4 11.97 -15.86 4.43
CA LYS A 4 13.23 -16.62 4.45
C LYS A 4 13.90 -16.51 3.09
N LEU A 5 15.16 -16.06 3.07
CA LEU A 5 15.96 -16.06 1.85
C LEU A 5 16.26 -17.50 1.40
N LEU A 6 16.32 -17.71 0.08
CA LEU A 6 16.65 -18.99 -0.52
C LEU A 6 18.16 -19.10 -0.65
N THR A 7 18.72 -20.22 -0.21
CA THR A 7 20.13 -20.55 -0.43
C THR A 7 20.34 -21.18 -1.80
N VAL A 8 21.60 -21.31 -2.22
CA VAL A 8 21.98 -22.08 -3.43
C VAL A 8 21.42 -23.50 -3.40
N ARG A 9 21.44 -24.16 -2.23
CA ARG A 9 20.90 -25.51 -2.07
C ARG A 9 19.39 -25.55 -2.26
N ASP A 10 18.67 -24.60 -1.66
CA ASP A 10 17.20 -24.53 -1.80
C ASP A 10 16.79 -24.33 -3.27
N LEU A 11 17.52 -23.52 -4.02
CA LEU A 11 17.30 -23.35 -5.46
C LEU A 11 17.69 -24.57 -6.29
N ALA A 12 18.79 -25.23 -5.94
CA ALA A 12 19.25 -26.45 -6.60
C ALA A 12 18.19 -27.56 -6.49
N GLU A 13 17.64 -27.76 -5.29
CA GLU A 13 16.55 -28.69 -5.04
C GLU A 13 15.28 -28.30 -5.81
N ARG A 14 14.88 -27.02 -5.75
CA ARG A 14 13.67 -26.51 -6.40
C ARG A 14 13.67 -26.68 -7.92
N TRP A 15 14.82 -26.49 -8.57
CA TRP A 15 14.96 -26.60 -10.03
C TRP A 15 15.51 -27.94 -10.50
N GLN A 16 15.72 -28.89 -9.59
CA GLN A 16 16.34 -30.19 -9.87
C GLN A 16 17.68 -30.03 -10.61
N LYS A 17 18.50 -29.07 -10.15
CA LYS A 17 19.85 -28.79 -10.67
C LYS A 17 20.88 -29.04 -9.57
N THR A 18 22.15 -29.12 -9.96
CA THR A 18 23.25 -29.17 -9.00
C THR A 18 23.57 -27.77 -8.47
N GLU A 19 24.06 -27.66 -7.24
CA GLU A 19 24.52 -26.39 -6.67
C GLU A 19 25.57 -25.70 -7.55
N LEU A 20 26.44 -26.48 -8.19
CA LEU A 20 27.43 -25.97 -9.14
C LEU A 20 26.77 -25.23 -10.31
N THR A 21 25.66 -25.76 -10.82
CA THR A 21 24.91 -25.14 -11.93
C THR A 21 24.32 -23.80 -11.50
N ILE A 22 23.76 -23.74 -10.28
CA ILE A 22 23.24 -22.48 -9.72
C ILE A 22 24.36 -21.44 -9.55
N ARG A 23 25.54 -21.86 -9.07
CA ARG A 23 26.71 -20.97 -8.96
C ARG A 23 27.20 -20.47 -10.32
N ARG A 24 27.15 -21.30 -11.36
CA ARG A 24 27.45 -20.88 -12.75
C ARG A 24 26.47 -19.81 -13.22
N TYR A 25 25.17 -19.98 -12.99
CA TYR A 25 24.20 -18.94 -13.33
C TYR A 25 24.44 -17.60 -12.64
N VAL A 26 24.99 -17.61 -11.43
CA VAL A 26 25.43 -16.37 -10.77
C VAL A 26 26.66 -15.77 -11.45
N ALA A 27 27.66 -16.60 -11.80
CA ALA A 27 28.86 -16.16 -12.50
C ALA A 27 28.57 -15.61 -13.91
N ASP A 28 27.63 -16.23 -14.61
CA ASP A 28 27.17 -15.84 -15.95
C ASP A 28 26.21 -14.63 -15.91
N GLY A 29 25.88 -14.12 -14.71
CA GLY A 29 24.99 -12.97 -14.51
C GLY A 29 23.49 -13.26 -14.74
N ILE A 30 23.12 -14.53 -14.92
CA ILE A 30 21.72 -14.97 -15.09
C ILE A 30 20.94 -14.84 -13.76
N LEU A 31 21.59 -15.15 -12.64
CA LEU A 31 21.01 -14.99 -11.29
C LEU A 31 21.73 -13.89 -10.51
N THR A 32 20.95 -12.99 -9.93
CA THR A 32 21.47 -11.94 -9.05
C THR A 32 21.24 -12.30 -7.58
N PRO A 33 22.29 -12.55 -6.79
CA PRO A 33 22.17 -12.77 -5.35
C PRO A 33 21.90 -11.47 -4.59
N CYS A 34 21.33 -11.58 -3.39
CA CYS A 34 21.10 -10.45 -2.50
C CYS A 34 22.42 -9.85 -2.01
N LYS A 35 22.49 -8.51 -1.98
CA LYS A 35 23.63 -7.77 -1.44
C LYS A 35 23.46 -7.57 0.07
N GLY A 36 24.55 -7.71 0.84
CA GLY A 36 24.56 -7.44 2.28
C GLY A 36 24.20 -8.62 3.20
N VAL A 37 24.13 -9.84 2.66
CA VAL A 37 23.94 -11.07 3.45
C VAL A 37 25.16 -11.99 3.33
N PRO A 38 25.52 -12.73 4.39
CA PRO A 38 26.65 -13.65 4.36
C PRO A 38 26.35 -14.85 3.46
N GLY A 39 27.10 -15.00 2.36
CA GLY A 39 26.94 -16.08 1.40
C GLY A 39 25.96 -15.76 0.26
N THR A 40 25.84 -16.68 -0.69
CA THR A 40 24.98 -16.52 -1.87
C THR A 40 23.54 -16.89 -1.53
N MET A 41 22.70 -15.88 -1.30
CA MET A 41 21.27 -16.04 -1.06
C MET A 41 20.44 -15.25 -2.05
N PHE A 42 19.18 -15.63 -2.21
CA PHE A 42 18.25 -15.07 -3.19
C PHE A 42 16.92 -14.73 -2.53
N ALA A 43 16.34 -13.60 -2.92
CA ALA A 43 15.01 -13.23 -2.47
C ALA A 43 13.96 -14.15 -3.13
N PRO A 44 13.03 -14.78 -2.37
CA PRO A 44 11.97 -15.61 -2.93
C PRO A 44 11.14 -14.89 -3.99
N SER A 45 10.91 -13.59 -3.79
CA SER A 45 10.17 -12.73 -4.72
C SER A 45 10.90 -12.50 -6.05
N TYR A 46 12.24 -12.49 -6.05
CA TYR A 46 13.05 -12.38 -7.26
C TYR A 46 13.02 -13.70 -8.04
N ILE A 47 13.17 -14.82 -7.35
CA ILE A 47 13.13 -16.16 -7.97
C ILE A 47 11.77 -16.47 -8.59
N ALA A 48 10.67 -16.15 -7.90
CA ALA A 48 9.33 -16.39 -8.45
C ALA A 48 9.06 -15.60 -9.74
N LYS A 49 9.56 -14.36 -9.84
CA LYS A 49 9.50 -13.58 -11.08
C LYS A 49 10.26 -14.24 -12.23
N LEU A 50 11.45 -14.80 -11.94
CA LEU A 50 12.25 -15.53 -12.94
C LEU A 50 11.56 -16.82 -13.41
N GLU A 51 10.82 -17.48 -12.52
CA GLU A 51 10.04 -18.68 -12.83
C GLU A 51 8.75 -18.38 -13.61
N GLY A 52 8.46 -17.11 -13.92
CA GLY A 52 7.22 -16.69 -14.58
C GLY A 52 5.98 -16.85 -13.69
N VAL A 53 6.17 -17.08 -12.39
CA VAL A 53 5.08 -17.11 -11.41
C VAL A 53 4.90 -15.68 -10.92
N GLU A 54 3.90 -14.98 -11.46
CA GLU A 54 3.45 -13.72 -10.89
C GLU A 54 2.95 -13.98 -9.47
N LEU A 55 3.80 -13.72 -8.48
CA LEU A 55 3.36 -13.58 -7.09
C LEU A 55 2.49 -12.34 -7.02
N GLU A 56 1.20 -12.48 -7.30
CA GLU A 56 0.22 -11.47 -6.92
C GLU A 56 0.43 -11.17 -5.43
N ARG A 57 0.75 -9.91 -5.11
CA ARG A 57 1.02 -9.47 -3.72
C ARG A 57 -0.17 -9.70 -2.79
N VAL A 58 -1.34 -9.95 -3.37
CA VAL A 58 -2.62 -10.10 -2.69
C VAL A 58 -3.35 -11.27 -3.33
N SER A 59 -3.72 -12.27 -2.53
CA SER A 59 -4.60 -13.36 -2.98
C SER A 59 -5.90 -12.79 -3.57
N PRO A 60 -6.52 -13.43 -4.58
CA PRO A 60 -7.82 -13.00 -5.11
C PRO A 60 -8.89 -12.78 -4.05
N LEU A 61 -8.88 -13.58 -2.97
CA LEU A 61 -9.79 -13.41 -1.84
C LEU A 61 -9.47 -12.15 -1.03
N GLU A 62 -8.19 -11.89 -0.77
CA GLU A 62 -7.75 -10.71 -0.05
C GLU A 62 -7.99 -9.44 -0.86
N LYS A 63 -7.81 -9.50 -2.19
CA LYS A 63 -8.17 -8.41 -3.11
C LYS A 63 -9.66 -8.07 -3.01
N ARG A 64 -10.56 -9.07 -3.07
CA ARG A 64 -12.00 -8.86 -2.89
C ARG A 64 -12.35 -8.27 -1.52
N ARG A 65 -11.68 -8.74 -0.46
CA ARG A 65 -11.84 -8.21 0.90
C ARG A 65 -11.47 -6.72 0.95
N LEU A 66 -10.32 -6.35 0.39
CA LEU A 66 -9.83 -4.98 0.35
C LEU A 66 -10.69 -4.07 -0.53
N GLU A 67 -11.20 -4.56 -1.65
CA GLU A 67 -12.16 -3.84 -2.50
C GLU A 67 -13.46 -3.55 -1.75
N THR A 68 -13.97 -4.54 -1.01
CA THR A 68 -15.18 -4.39 -0.18
C THR A 68 -14.96 -3.39 0.95
N GLU A 69 -13.81 -3.47 1.62
CA GLU A 69 -13.44 -2.56 2.71
C GLU A 69 -13.28 -1.11 2.20
N ARG A 70 -12.64 -0.92 1.05
CA ARG A 70 -12.55 0.39 0.38
C ARG A 70 -13.94 0.97 0.08
N ASP A 71 -14.83 0.18 -0.50
CA ASP A 71 -16.16 0.65 -0.90
C ASP A 71 -17.01 1.00 0.33
N MET A 72 -16.89 0.22 1.41
CA MET A 72 -17.52 0.53 2.69
C MET A 72 -17.02 1.86 3.28
N TYR A 73 -15.71 2.10 3.29
CA TYR A 73 -15.16 3.36 3.79
C TYR A 73 -15.53 4.56 2.91
N LYS A 74 -15.55 4.38 1.59
CA LYS A 74 -15.96 5.43 0.66
C LYS A 74 -17.42 5.83 0.90
N LYS A 75 -18.31 4.86 1.09
CA LYS A 75 -19.71 5.12 1.43
C LYS A 75 -19.85 5.88 2.76
N LYS A 76 -19.15 5.43 3.82
CA LYS A 76 -19.15 6.14 5.11
C LYS A 76 -18.66 7.58 5.00
N TYR A 77 -17.63 7.82 4.19
CA TYR A 77 -17.12 9.17 3.94
C TYR A 77 -18.17 10.06 3.23
N GLU A 78 -18.83 9.53 2.21
CA GLU A 78 -19.89 10.25 1.49
C GLU A 78 -21.10 10.56 2.40
N ASP A 79 -21.54 9.59 3.19
CA ASP A 79 -22.62 9.76 4.17
C ASP A 79 -22.28 10.84 5.21
N MET A 80 -21.07 10.80 5.76
CA MET A 80 -20.58 11.79 6.74
C MET A 80 -20.52 13.19 6.12
N LYS A 81 -20.04 13.30 4.88
CA LYS A 81 -19.97 14.56 4.15
C LYS A 81 -21.36 15.15 3.90
N ALA A 82 -22.34 14.31 3.57
CA ALA A 82 -23.73 14.74 3.41
C ALA A 82 -24.30 15.29 4.73
N ILE A 83 -24.08 14.61 5.85
CA ILE A 83 -24.51 15.07 7.17
C ILE A 83 -23.89 16.42 7.52
N ILE A 84 -22.57 16.57 7.35
CA ILE A 84 -21.87 17.84 7.62
C ILE A 84 -22.44 18.97 6.75
N THR A 85 -22.70 18.70 5.47
CA THR A 85 -23.29 19.68 4.56
C THR A 85 -24.67 20.12 5.04
N ASN A 86 -25.51 19.18 5.45
CA ASN A 86 -26.83 19.48 5.99
C ASN A 86 -26.75 20.30 7.28
N VAL A 87 -25.86 19.94 8.21
CA VAL A 87 -25.64 20.70 9.44
C VAL A 87 -25.20 22.13 9.12
N LEU A 88 -24.26 22.31 8.19
CA LEU A 88 -23.79 23.63 7.78
C LEU A 88 -24.92 24.48 7.20
N ILE A 89 -25.79 23.89 6.36
CA ILE A 89 -26.97 24.56 5.82
C ILE A 89 -27.90 24.99 6.97
N GLU A 90 -28.21 24.12 7.91
CA GLU A 90 -29.08 24.47 9.05
C GLU A 90 -28.47 25.56 9.95
N VAL A 91 -27.17 25.47 10.23
CA VAL A 91 -26.45 26.50 11.01
C VAL A 91 -26.47 27.84 10.27
N SER A 92 -26.28 27.86 8.95
CA SER A 92 -26.30 29.10 8.15
C SER A 92 -27.64 29.86 8.21
N LYS A 93 -28.75 29.14 8.43
CA LYS A 93 -30.08 29.76 8.58
C LYS A 93 -30.22 30.51 9.91
N VAL A 94 -29.51 30.05 10.95
CA VAL A 94 -29.60 30.60 12.31
C VAL A 94 -28.55 31.70 12.52
N ILE A 95 -27.37 31.55 11.92
CA ILE A 95 -26.34 32.57 11.97
C ILE A 95 -26.73 33.70 11.02
N LYS A 96 -27.34 34.76 11.56
CA LYS A 96 -27.26 36.08 10.95
C LYS A 96 -25.81 36.52 11.02
N ILE A 97 -25.04 36.30 9.96
CA ILE A 97 -23.71 36.91 9.83
C ILE A 97 -23.96 38.42 9.76
N PRO A 98 -23.56 39.22 10.78
CA PRO A 98 -23.65 40.66 10.65
C PRO A 98 -22.82 41.03 9.41
N LYS A 99 -23.44 41.73 8.47
CA LYS A 99 -22.69 42.29 7.35
C LYS A 99 -21.62 43.19 7.95
N GLU A 100 -20.41 43.11 7.42
CA GLU A 100 -19.20 43.80 7.88
C GLU A 100 -19.37 45.33 8.05
N ASN A 101 -20.49 45.90 7.59
CA ASN A 101 -20.87 47.30 7.72
C ASN A 101 -21.58 47.69 9.05
N GLU A 102 -21.74 46.80 10.03
CA GLU A 102 -22.30 47.16 11.36
C GLU A 102 -21.25 47.23 12.49
N LEU A 103 -19.98 46.92 12.19
CA LEU A 103 -18.89 46.93 13.19
C LEU A 103 -18.27 48.32 13.45
N ASP A 104 -18.59 49.33 12.63
CA ASP A 104 -18.08 50.69 12.80
C ASP A 104 -18.85 51.53 13.84
N ASN A 105 -20.01 51.08 14.33
CA ASN A 105 -20.83 51.86 15.27
C ASN A 105 -20.64 51.50 16.75
N ILE A 106 -19.76 50.57 17.11
CA ILE A 106 -19.59 50.11 18.50
C ILE A 106 -18.40 50.77 19.21
N ASN A 107 -17.56 51.55 18.50
CA ASN A 107 -16.35 52.16 19.09
C ASN A 107 -16.40 53.69 19.29
N VAL A 108 -17.57 54.33 19.36
CA VAL A 108 -17.66 55.80 19.61
C VAL A 108 -17.61 56.18 21.11
N TRP A 109 -17.35 55.23 22.01
CA TRP A 109 -17.11 55.53 23.43
C TRP A 109 -15.88 54.80 23.98
N ARG A 110 -14.70 55.18 23.48
CA ARG A 110 -13.46 55.12 24.28
C ARG A 110 -12.38 56.07 23.76
#